data_AF-A0AAP3HDV8-F1
#
_entry.id   AF-A0AAP3HDV8-F1
#
_cell.length_a   1.000
_cell.length_b   1.000
_cell.length_c   1.000
_cell.angle_alpha   90.00
_cell.angle_beta   90.00
_cell.angle_gamma   90.00
#
_symmetry.space_group_name_H-M   'P 1'
#
loop_
_entity.id
_entity.type
_entity.pdbx_description
1 polymer ?
#
loop_
_entity_poly.entity_id
_entity_poly.type
_entity_poly.pdbx_seq_one_letter_code
_entity_poly.pdbx_strand_id
1 'polypeptide(L)'
;MSFELVAYEKLKGSIRESIITLIKSHNEKAKIIEDKLEDSVKEVSRERQPQVLVLLKTIELLDNSSKEPEDKARVLNALAYYIRDQIAATYKYTSPDNSDFYKSLTISLDLNKDNNPNREDLADMYSALEKFLRSHVYKNSDPRKGYLDKQPFAIKHYSVVDDILELSDRVHKLRHEIIIAARDLHLLQQKPKSSQGGLFSVPSGKEKVTDTHEVANHRL
;
A
#
# COMPACT_ATOMS: atom_id res chain seq x y z
N MET A 1 1.67 12.24 3.59
CA MET A 1 2.66 11.23 3.14
C MET A 1 2.21 10.80 1.76
N SER A 2 3.15 10.64 0.83
CA SER A 2 2.88 10.20 -0.54
C SER A 2 3.97 9.23 -0.92
N PHE A 3 3.68 8.30 -1.83
CA PHE A 3 4.65 7.34 -2.32
C PHE A 3 5.22 7.76 -3.67
N GLU A 4 6.55 7.81 -3.76
CA GLU A 4 7.25 7.94 -5.02
C GLU A 4 7.51 6.55 -5.61
N LEU A 5 6.99 6.31 -6.83
CA LEU A 5 7.16 5.03 -7.51
C LEU A 5 8.64 4.77 -7.80
N VAL A 6 9.14 3.59 -7.42
CA VAL A 6 10.49 3.18 -7.80
C VAL A 6 10.52 2.91 -9.32
N ALA A 7 11.51 3.49 -10.00
CA ALA A 7 11.68 3.32 -11.45
C ALA A 7 11.73 1.84 -11.84
N TYR A 8 11.08 1.50 -12.96
CA TYR A 8 10.83 0.12 -13.37
C TYR A 8 12.09 -0.77 -13.40
N GLU A 9 13.14 -0.37 -14.12
CA GLU A 9 14.36 -1.19 -14.25
C GLU A 9 15.09 -1.37 -12.91
N LYS A 10 15.08 -0.34 -12.04
CA LYS A 10 15.67 -0.42 -10.70
C LYS A 10 14.90 -1.44 -9.85
N LEU A 11 13.57 -1.36 -9.85
CA LEU A 11 12.72 -2.27 -9.08
C LEU A 11 12.78 -3.71 -9.63
N LYS A 12 12.80 -3.87 -10.95
CA LYS A 12 12.98 -5.17 -11.60
C LYS A 12 14.29 -5.83 -11.18
N GLY A 13 15.40 -5.08 -11.21
CA GLY A 13 16.71 -5.57 -10.77
C GLY A 13 16.71 -6.03 -9.31
N SER A 14 16.18 -5.20 -8.40
CA SER A 14 16.16 -5.51 -6.96
C SER A 14 15.25 -6.68 -6.60
N ILE A 15 14.09 -6.81 -7.26
CA ILE A 15 13.20 -7.96 -7.08
C ILE A 15 13.87 -9.24 -7.56
N ARG A 16 14.55 -9.22 -8.73
CA ARG A 16 15.27 -10.39 -9.24
C ARG A 16 16.39 -10.82 -8.30
N GLU A 17 17.18 -9.87 -7.78
CA GLU A 17 18.22 -10.17 -6.80
C GLU A 17 17.65 -10.72 -5.48
N SER A 18 16.52 -10.19 -5.04
CA SER A 18 15.79 -10.69 -3.86
C SER A 18 15.34 -12.14 -4.06
N ILE A 19 14.83 -12.49 -5.24
CA ILE A 19 14.43 -13.85 -5.59
C ILE A 19 15.64 -14.79 -5.63
N ILE A 20 16.77 -14.36 -6.22
CA ILE A 20 18.02 -15.13 -6.23
C ILE A 20 18.49 -15.41 -4.80
N THR A 21 18.45 -14.39 -3.93
CA THR A 21 18.80 -14.52 -2.52
C THR A 21 17.88 -15.49 -1.80
N LEU A 22 16.56 -15.43 -2.07
CA LEU A 22 15.58 -16.36 -1.51
C LEU A 22 15.81 -17.80 -1.99
N ILE A 23 16.19 -18.01 -3.25
CA ILE A 23 16.54 -19.34 -3.77
C ILE A 23 17.78 -19.86 -3.04
N LYS A 24 18.82 -19.03 -2.91
CA LYS A 24 20.09 -19.41 -2.27
C LYS A 24 19.97 -19.64 -0.76
N SER A 25 19.01 -19.00 -0.08
CA SER A 25 18.77 -19.26 1.34
C SER A 25 18.19 -20.64 1.61
N HIS A 26 17.48 -21.22 0.63
CA HIS A 26 16.99 -22.59 0.69
C HIS A 26 18.00 -23.61 0.12
N ASN A 27 18.72 -23.24 -0.94
CA ASN A 27 19.73 -24.07 -1.59
C ASN A 27 20.92 -23.21 -2.06
N GLU A 28 21.98 -23.18 -1.27
CA GLU A 28 23.19 -22.38 -1.53
C GLU A 28 23.89 -22.72 -2.86
N LYS A 29 23.68 -23.94 -3.38
CA LYS A 29 24.29 -24.45 -4.62
C LYS A 29 23.35 -24.40 -5.82
N ALA A 30 22.18 -23.76 -5.68
CA ALA A 30 21.23 -23.61 -6.77
C ALA A 30 21.90 -22.95 -7.98
N LYS A 31 21.84 -23.61 -9.13
CA LYS A 31 22.33 -23.06 -10.39
C LYS A 31 21.34 -22.02 -10.89
N ILE A 32 21.77 -20.75 -10.90
CA ILE A 32 20.95 -19.64 -11.39
C ILE A 32 21.23 -19.45 -12.88
N ILE A 33 20.17 -19.52 -13.68
CA ILE A 33 20.19 -19.16 -15.10
C ILE A 33 19.49 -17.80 -15.18
N GLU A 34 20.20 -16.76 -15.61
CA GLU A 34 19.72 -15.38 -15.54
C GLU A 34 18.43 -15.19 -16.35
N ASP A 35 18.37 -15.69 -17.58
CA ASP A 35 17.21 -15.59 -18.47
C ASP A 35 16.07 -16.55 -18.11
N LYS A 36 16.26 -17.48 -17.17
CA LYS A 36 15.28 -18.53 -16.79
C LYS A 36 15.19 -18.71 -15.28
N LEU A 37 15.02 -17.62 -14.56
CA LEU A 37 14.99 -17.64 -13.09
C LEU A 37 13.80 -18.46 -12.55
N GLU A 38 12.72 -18.56 -13.32
CA GLU A 38 11.54 -19.38 -13.05
C GLU A 38 11.85 -20.88 -12.86
N ASP A 39 12.87 -21.42 -13.54
CA ASP A 39 13.26 -22.83 -13.44
C ASP A 39 13.80 -23.19 -12.03
N SER A 40 14.33 -22.19 -11.33
CA SER A 40 14.91 -22.32 -9.99
C SER A 40 13.89 -22.01 -8.88
N VAL A 41 12.65 -21.63 -9.21
CA VAL A 41 11.62 -21.32 -8.20
C VAL A 41 11.18 -22.56 -7.43
N LYS A 42 11.40 -23.77 -7.97
CA LYS A 42 11.17 -25.02 -7.24
C LYS A 42 11.97 -25.14 -5.92
N GLU A 43 13.07 -24.40 -5.78
CA GLU A 43 13.93 -24.41 -4.60
C GLU A 43 13.34 -23.60 -3.43
N VAL A 44 12.43 -22.65 -3.68
CA VAL A 44 11.80 -21.85 -2.61
C VAL A 44 10.60 -22.59 -1.99
N SER A 45 10.18 -22.15 -0.81
CA SER A 45 9.03 -22.74 -0.10
C SER A 45 7.75 -22.71 -0.95
N ARG A 46 6.90 -23.73 -0.80
CA ARG A 46 5.63 -23.85 -1.55
C ARG A 46 4.74 -22.61 -1.45
N GLU A 47 4.78 -21.92 -0.33
CA GLU A 47 4.03 -20.68 -0.10
C GLU A 47 4.58 -19.50 -0.94
N ARG A 48 5.90 -19.42 -1.14
CA ARG A 48 6.56 -18.35 -1.90
C ARG A 48 6.58 -18.62 -3.42
N GLN A 49 6.49 -19.88 -3.84
CA GLN A 49 6.50 -20.25 -5.27
C GLN A 49 5.52 -19.45 -6.14
N PRO A 50 4.20 -19.40 -5.84
CA PRO A 50 3.26 -18.64 -6.68
C PRO A 50 3.56 -17.14 -6.69
N GLN A 51 3.94 -16.56 -5.54
CA GLN A 51 4.28 -15.13 -5.43
C GLN A 51 5.49 -14.77 -6.31
N VAL A 52 6.54 -15.60 -6.28
CA VAL A 52 7.73 -15.43 -7.11
C VAL A 52 7.41 -15.59 -8.60
N LEU A 53 6.64 -16.61 -8.98
CA LEU A 53 6.26 -16.83 -10.38
C LEU A 53 5.39 -15.69 -10.93
N VAL A 54 4.47 -15.15 -10.13
CA VAL A 54 3.63 -14.02 -10.53
C VAL A 54 4.46 -12.75 -10.74
N LEU A 55 5.45 -12.49 -9.86
CA LEU A 55 6.40 -11.38 -10.04
C LEU A 55 7.20 -11.52 -11.34
N LEU A 56 7.81 -12.68 -11.57
CA LEU A 56 8.61 -12.93 -12.77
C LEU A 56 7.77 -12.85 -14.05
N LYS A 57 6.57 -13.43 -14.04
CA LYS A 57 5.65 -13.36 -15.19
C LYS A 57 5.20 -11.93 -15.46
N THR A 58 4.94 -11.16 -14.41
CA THR A 58 4.58 -9.74 -14.55
C THR A 58 5.72 -8.93 -15.16
N ILE A 59 6.96 -9.15 -14.71
CA ILE A 59 8.17 -8.53 -15.30
C ILE A 59 8.28 -8.88 -16.78
N GLU A 60 8.17 -10.16 -17.15
CA GLU A 60 8.26 -10.60 -18.54
C GLU A 60 7.19 -9.94 -19.43
N LEU A 61 5.94 -9.88 -18.95
CA LEU A 61 4.84 -9.26 -19.70
C LEU A 61 5.00 -7.73 -19.80
N LEU A 62 5.52 -7.08 -18.76
CA LEU A 62 5.80 -5.65 -18.79
C LEU A 62 6.98 -5.33 -19.73
N ASP A 63 8.06 -6.11 -19.70
CA ASP A 63 9.20 -6.00 -20.62
C ASP A 63 8.73 -6.06 -22.08
N ASN A 64 7.87 -7.03 -22.40
CA ASN A 64 7.33 -7.24 -23.75
C ASN A 64 6.18 -6.29 -24.13
N SER A 65 5.77 -5.39 -23.23
CA SER A 65 4.68 -4.45 -23.49
C SER A 65 5.19 -3.10 -24.03
N SER A 66 4.35 -2.45 -24.84
CA SER A 66 4.55 -1.08 -25.32
C SER A 66 4.09 -0.01 -24.31
N LYS A 67 4.00 -0.35 -23.01
CA LYS A 67 3.61 0.61 -21.97
C LYS A 67 4.76 1.59 -21.70
N GLU A 68 4.40 2.81 -21.33
CA GLU A 68 5.37 3.81 -20.89
C GLU A 68 6.09 3.34 -19.60
N PRO A 69 7.35 3.76 -19.38
CA PRO A 69 8.14 3.34 -18.22
C PRO A 69 7.45 3.61 -16.87
N GLU A 70 6.70 4.71 -16.77
CA GLU A 70 5.96 5.06 -15.56
C GLU A 70 4.80 4.08 -15.28
N ASP A 71 4.06 3.66 -16.32
CA ASP A 71 3.00 2.66 -16.19
C ASP A 71 3.58 1.29 -15.85
N LYS A 72 4.72 0.92 -16.44
CA LYS A 72 5.44 -0.30 -16.06
C LYS A 72 5.86 -0.26 -14.58
N ALA A 73 6.42 0.87 -14.15
CA ALA A 73 6.80 1.09 -12.76
C ALA A 73 5.59 0.97 -11.83
N ARG A 74 4.47 1.64 -12.15
CA ARG A 74 3.25 1.61 -11.33
C ARG A 74 2.72 0.20 -11.11
N VAL A 75 2.64 -0.61 -12.17
CA VAL A 75 2.19 -2.02 -12.07
C VAL A 75 3.13 -2.86 -11.21
N LEU A 76 4.45 -2.75 -11.43
CA LEU A 76 5.41 -3.56 -10.67
C LEU A 76 5.51 -3.13 -9.20
N ASN A 77 5.47 -1.83 -8.91
CA ASN A 77 5.39 -1.31 -7.53
C ASN A 77 4.12 -1.79 -6.84
N ALA A 78 2.98 -1.74 -7.53
CA ALA A 78 1.70 -2.23 -7.01
C ALA A 78 1.77 -3.71 -6.65
N LEU A 79 2.31 -4.56 -7.53
CA LEU A 79 2.42 -6.00 -7.28
C LEU A 79 3.39 -6.32 -6.14
N ALA A 80 4.55 -5.67 -6.12
CA ALA A 80 5.53 -5.85 -5.04
C ALA A 80 4.95 -5.42 -3.68
N TYR A 81 4.21 -4.31 -3.63
CA TYR A 81 3.54 -3.86 -2.41
C TYR A 81 2.40 -4.82 -2.02
N TYR A 82 1.61 -5.29 -2.98
CA TYR A 82 0.52 -6.23 -2.75
C TYR A 82 1.02 -7.55 -2.16
N ILE A 83 2.07 -8.15 -2.74
CA ILE A 83 2.68 -9.38 -2.21
C ILE A 83 3.31 -9.14 -0.83
N ARG A 84 3.94 -7.99 -0.61
CA ARG A 84 4.47 -7.60 0.70
C ARG A 84 3.35 -7.58 1.75
N ASP A 85 2.18 -7.03 1.43
CA ASP A 85 1.01 -7.01 2.30
C ASP A 85 0.44 -8.42 2.54
N GLN A 86 0.37 -9.27 1.51
CA GLN A 86 -0.01 -10.68 1.66
C GLN A 86 0.92 -11.44 2.60
N ILE A 87 2.25 -11.22 2.50
CA ILE A 87 3.22 -11.80 3.43
C ILE A 87 2.99 -11.25 4.84
N ALA A 88 2.78 -9.94 5.00
CA ALA A 88 2.49 -9.38 6.33
C ALA A 88 1.26 -10.03 6.96
N ALA A 89 0.22 -10.29 6.17
CA ALA A 89 -1.01 -10.89 6.64
C ALA A 89 -0.83 -12.33 7.20
N THR A 90 0.23 -13.05 6.83
CA THR A 90 0.52 -14.38 7.39
C THR A 90 1.12 -14.32 8.80
N TYR A 91 1.70 -13.18 9.19
CA TYR A 91 2.30 -12.98 10.50
C TYR A 91 1.28 -12.38 11.48
N LYS A 92 0.73 -13.22 12.38
CA LYS A 92 -0.33 -12.80 13.33
C LYS A 92 0.19 -12.24 14.65
N TYR A 93 1.32 -12.76 15.14
CA TYR A 93 1.83 -12.48 16.49
C TYR A 93 3.28 -12.01 16.53
N THR A 94 3.99 -12.08 15.40
CA THR A 94 5.39 -11.68 15.26
C THR A 94 5.55 -10.68 14.12
N SER A 95 6.65 -9.93 14.10
CA SER A 95 6.89 -8.98 13.00
C SER A 95 7.05 -9.71 11.67
N PRO A 96 6.47 -9.20 10.56
CA PRO A 96 6.74 -9.71 9.22
C PRO A 96 8.19 -9.52 8.77
N ASP A 97 8.98 -8.69 9.47
CA ASP A 97 10.43 -8.56 9.25
C ASP A 97 11.22 -9.86 9.50
N ASN A 98 10.58 -10.85 10.14
CA ASN A 98 11.12 -12.21 10.22
C ASN A 98 11.16 -12.92 8.85
N SER A 99 10.47 -12.41 7.83
CA SER A 99 10.62 -12.86 6.45
C SER A 99 11.66 -11.98 5.73
N ASP A 100 12.79 -12.57 5.34
CA ASP A 100 13.80 -11.86 4.56
C ASP A 100 13.26 -11.33 3.24
N PHE A 101 12.31 -12.05 2.62
CA PHE A 101 11.65 -11.61 1.41
C PHE A 101 10.71 -10.42 1.64
N TYR A 102 10.04 -10.35 2.80
CA TYR A 102 9.26 -9.16 3.16
C TYR A 102 10.16 -7.92 3.36
N LYS A 103 11.29 -8.10 4.05
CA LYS A 103 12.29 -7.02 4.21
C LYS A 103 12.85 -6.59 2.86
N SER A 104 13.17 -7.53 1.98
CA SER A 104 13.73 -7.21 0.67
C SER A 104 12.74 -6.47 -0.22
N LEU A 105 11.44 -6.78 -0.15
CA LEU A 105 10.38 -6.01 -0.82
C LEU A 105 10.25 -4.60 -0.23
N THR A 106 10.36 -4.47 1.09
CA THR A 106 10.36 -3.16 1.79
C THR A 106 11.52 -2.28 1.32
N ILE A 107 12.72 -2.84 1.22
CA ILE A 107 13.92 -2.16 0.71
C ILE A 107 13.78 -1.84 -0.79
N SER A 108 13.28 -2.78 -1.58
CA SER A 108 13.14 -2.63 -3.03
C SER A 108 12.17 -1.52 -3.41
N LEU A 109 11.12 -1.32 -2.60
CA LEU A 109 10.13 -0.25 -2.74
C LEU A 109 10.55 1.07 -2.06
N ASP A 110 11.72 1.12 -1.41
CA ASP A 110 12.21 2.27 -0.65
C ASP A 110 11.18 2.79 0.39
N LEU A 111 10.47 1.86 1.04
CA LEU A 111 9.42 2.20 2.00
C LEU A 111 10.05 2.66 3.31
N ASN A 112 9.67 3.86 3.74
CA ASN A 112 10.11 4.43 5.00
C ASN A 112 8.98 5.29 5.62
N LYS A 113 9.29 6.04 6.69
CA LYS A 113 8.29 6.86 7.39
C LYS A 113 7.71 7.96 6.51
N ASP A 114 8.50 8.50 5.59
CA ASP A 114 8.14 9.65 4.77
C ASP A 114 7.68 9.21 3.36
N ASN A 115 8.20 8.07 2.87
CA ASN A 115 7.83 7.42 1.61
C ASN A 115 6.98 6.17 1.87
N ASN A 116 5.65 6.35 1.94
CA ASN A 116 4.69 5.25 2.13
C ASN A 116 3.38 5.58 1.41
N PRO A 117 2.76 4.62 0.69
CA PRO A 117 1.52 4.86 -0.02
C PRO A 117 0.39 5.36 0.89
N ASN A 118 -0.20 6.49 0.52
CA ASN A 118 -1.47 6.92 1.08
C ASN A 118 -2.65 6.20 0.39
N ARG A 119 -3.88 6.58 0.73
CA ARG A 119 -5.08 5.92 0.18
C ARG A 119 -5.22 6.14 -1.31
N GLU A 120 -4.87 7.33 -1.77
CA GLU A 120 -4.90 7.74 -3.17
C GLU A 120 -3.88 6.95 -3.99
N ASP A 121 -2.63 6.91 -3.52
CA ASP A 121 -1.54 6.14 -4.11
C ASP A 121 -1.92 4.65 -4.24
N LEU A 122 -2.44 4.05 -3.17
CA LEU A 122 -2.87 2.64 -3.18
C LEU A 122 -4.04 2.39 -4.13
N ALA A 123 -5.01 3.31 -4.20
CA ALA A 123 -6.14 3.16 -5.11
C ALA A 123 -5.66 3.18 -6.57
N ASP A 124 -4.70 4.04 -6.91
CA ASP A 124 -4.13 4.14 -8.24
C ASP A 124 -3.24 2.94 -8.59
N MET A 125 -2.39 2.53 -7.66
CA MET A 125 -1.52 1.34 -7.78
C MET A 125 -2.33 0.07 -7.99
N TYR A 126 -3.29 -0.23 -7.11
CA TYR A 126 -4.10 -1.45 -7.22
C TYR A 126 -5.04 -1.43 -8.42
N SER A 127 -5.58 -0.26 -8.79
CA SER A 127 -6.37 -0.11 -10.02
C SER A 127 -5.51 -0.38 -11.27
N ALA A 128 -4.26 0.07 -11.31
CA ALA A 128 -3.34 -0.22 -12.41
C ALA A 128 -3.01 -1.72 -12.50
N LEU A 129 -2.75 -2.36 -11.35
CA LEU A 129 -2.48 -3.79 -11.28
C LEU A 129 -3.70 -4.63 -11.71
N GLU A 130 -4.89 -4.32 -11.21
CA GLU A 130 -6.14 -5.00 -11.56
C GLU A 130 -6.40 -4.93 -13.07
N LYS A 131 -6.26 -3.73 -13.68
CA LYS A 131 -6.40 -3.55 -15.13
C LYS A 131 -5.36 -4.35 -15.91
N PHE A 132 -4.12 -4.38 -15.42
CA PHE A 132 -3.05 -5.16 -16.04
C PHE A 132 -3.36 -6.66 -16.02
N LEU A 133 -3.79 -7.21 -14.88
CA LEU A 133 -4.17 -8.62 -14.76
C LEU A 133 -5.35 -8.93 -15.68
N ARG A 134 -6.41 -8.10 -15.68
CA ARG A 134 -7.56 -8.28 -16.59
C ARG A 134 -7.14 -8.31 -18.06
N SER A 135 -6.20 -7.48 -18.48
CA SER A 135 -5.70 -7.46 -19.86
C SER A 135 -4.96 -8.73 -20.29
N HIS A 136 -4.48 -9.52 -19.34
CA HIS A 136 -3.78 -10.79 -19.58
C HIS A 136 -4.61 -12.01 -19.22
N VAL A 137 -5.88 -11.83 -18.84
CA VAL A 137 -6.81 -12.93 -18.51
C VAL A 137 -8.00 -12.96 -19.46
N TYR A 138 -8.57 -11.79 -19.78
CA TYR A 138 -9.81 -11.66 -20.56
C TYR A 138 -9.58 -11.04 -21.94
N LYS A 139 -10.41 -11.43 -22.91
CA LYS A 139 -10.42 -10.81 -24.24
C LYS A 139 -10.78 -9.32 -24.11
N ASN A 140 -9.91 -8.44 -24.58
CA ASN A 140 -10.08 -6.98 -24.48
C ASN A 140 -10.29 -6.49 -23.03
N SER A 141 -9.68 -7.17 -22.05
CA SER A 141 -9.78 -6.85 -20.62
C SER A 141 -11.21 -6.88 -20.04
N ASP A 142 -12.15 -7.50 -20.76
CA ASP A 142 -13.57 -7.54 -20.42
C ASP A 142 -14.01 -8.99 -20.13
N PRO A 143 -14.36 -9.34 -18.89
CA PRO A 143 -14.78 -10.69 -18.54
C PRO A 143 -16.03 -11.16 -19.31
N ARG A 144 -16.87 -10.24 -19.81
CA ARG A 144 -18.06 -10.56 -20.61
C ARG A 144 -17.71 -11.16 -21.97
N LYS A 145 -16.49 -10.93 -22.46
CA LYS A 145 -15.98 -11.46 -23.74
C LYS A 145 -15.23 -12.79 -23.59
N GLY A 146 -15.15 -13.33 -22.37
CA GLY A 146 -14.49 -14.59 -22.06
C GLY A 146 -12.97 -14.48 -21.90
N TYR A 147 -12.36 -15.62 -21.60
CA TYR A 147 -10.93 -15.76 -21.33
C TYR A 147 -10.08 -15.72 -22.61
N LEU A 148 -8.83 -15.29 -22.50
CA LEU A 148 -7.81 -15.49 -23.54
C LEU A 148 -7.47 -16.97 -23.72
N ASP A 149 -7.10 -17.36 -24.94
CA ASP A 149 -6.74 -18.76 -25.24
C ASP A 149 -5.42 -19.16 -24.55
N LYS A 150 -4.50 -18.21 -24.37
CA LYS A 150 -3.27 -18.38 -23.58
C LYS A 150 -3.42 -17.63 -22.27
N GLN A 151 -3.23 -18.34 -21.16
CA GLN A 151 -3.33 -17.80 -19.80
C GLN A 151 -1.94 -17.71 -19.16
N PRO A 152 -1.22 -16.58 -19.27
CA PRO A 152 0.14 -16.44 -18.72
C PRO A 152 0.18 -16.59 -17.20
N PHE A 153 -0.93 -16.27 -16.52
CA PHE A 153 -1.09 -16.39 -15.07
C PHE A 153 -1.75 -17.70 -14.61
N ALA A 154 -1.87 -18.71 -15.48
CA ALA A 154 -2.27 -20.06 -15.08
C ALA A 154 -1.14 -20.77 -14.31
N ILE A 155 -0.80 -20.23 -13.15
CA ILE A 155 0.29 -20.67 -12.28
C ILE A 155 -0.27 -21.63 -11.23
N LYS A 156 0.45 -22.72 -10.96
CA LYS A 156 0.04 -23.72 -9.97
C LYS A 156 -0.08 -23.09 -8.57
N HIS A 157 -1.18 -23.39 -7.87
CA HIS A 157 -1.51 -22.83 -6.54
C HIS A 157 -1.74 -21.31 -6.53
N TYR A 158 -2.06 -20.72 -7.68
CA TYR A 158 -2.38 -19.31 -7.82
C TYR A 158 -3.70 -19.14 -8.58
N SER A 159 -4.53 -18.20 -8.14
CA SER A 159 -5.78 -17.82 -8.80
C SER A 159 -5.75 -16.33 -9.12
N VAL A 160 -5.44 -16.02 -10.38
CA VAL A 160 -5.41 -14.63 -10.87
C VAL A 160 -6.78 -13.94 -10.76
N VAL A 161 -7.86 -14.71 -10.82
CA VAL A 161 -9.23 -14.17 -10.70
C VAL A 161 -9.50 -13.75 -9.27
N ASP A 162 -9.04 -14.52 -8.28
CA ASP A 162 -9.19 -14.15 -6.86
C ASP A 162 -8.41 -12.87 -6.56
N ASP A 163 -7.20 -12.73 -7.10
CA ASP A 163 -6.42 -11.50 -7.00
C ASP A 163 -7.13 -10.30 -7.68
N ILE A 164 -7.73 -10.50 -8.86
CA ILE A 164 -8.50 -9.43 -9.53
C ILE A 164 -9.69 -8.98 -8.66
N LEU A 165 -10.41 -9.91 -8.04
CA LEU A 165 -11.55 -9.60 -7.16
C LEU A 165 -11.09 -8.86 -5.91
N GLU A 166 -10.08 -9.37 -5.21
CA GLU A 166 -9.52 -8.77 -4.01
C GLU A 166 -8.96 -7.36 -4.28
N LEU A 167 -8.24 -7.17 -5.39
CA LEU A 167 -7.76 -5.85 -5.80
C LEU A 167 -8.92 -4.88 -6.08
N SER A 168 -9.99 -5.36 -6.74
CA SER A 168 -11.17 -4.55 -7.01
C SER A 168 -11.87 -4.10 -5.72
N ASP A 169 -12.01 -5.02 -4.76
CA ASP A 169 -12.61 -4.73 -3.45
C ASP A 169 -11.78 -3.72 -2.65
N ARG A 170 -10.44 -3.87 -2.66
CA ARG A 170 -9.52 -2.91 -2.04
C ARG A 170 -9.64 -1.53 -2.68
N VAL A 171 -9.65 -1.43 -4.00
CA VAL A 171 -9.81 -0.16 -4.72
C VAL A 171 -11.16 0.48 -4.38
N HIS A 172 -12.24 -0.31 -4.35
CA HIS A 172 -13.57 0.17 -3.99
C HIS A 172 -13.58 0.76 -2.57
N LYS A 173 -13.02 0.03 -1.60
CA LYS A 173 -12.92 0.47 -0.21
C LYS A 173 -12.09 1.75 -0.07
N LEU A 174 -10.92 1.82 -0.71
CA LEU A 174 -10.05 3.00 -0.66
C LEU A 174 -10.75 4.23 -1.23
N ARG A 175 -11.42 4.11 -2.38
CA ARG A 175 -12.20 5.22 -2.96
C ARG A 175 -13.34 5.66 -2.06
N HIS A 176 -14.02 4.72 -1.40
CA HIS A 176 -15.04 5.04 -0.43
C HIS A 176 -14.46 5.87 0.73
N GLU A 177 -13.33 5.44 1.31
CA GLU A 177 -12.65 6.16 2.39
C GLU A 177 -12.19 7.57 1.97
N ILE A 178 -11.71 7.74 0.74
CA ILE A 178 -11.32 9.05 0.18
C ILE A 178 -12.54 9.98 0.11
N ILE A 179 -13.67 9.50 -0.39
CA ILE A 179 -14.91 10.30 -0.47
C ILE A 179 -15.38 10.73 0.92
N ILE A 180 -15.35 9.83 1.90
CA ILE A 180 -15.74 10.12 3.28
C ILE A 180 -14.82 11.18 3.89
N ALA A 181 -13.50 11.04 3.72
CA ALA A 181 -12.54 12.03 4.22
C ALA A 181 -12.73 13.41 3.59
N ALA A 182 -12.99 13.47 2.28
CA ALA A 182 -13.28 14.72 1.57
C ALA A 182 -14.58 15.38 2.07
N ARG A 183 -15.64 14.59 2.29
CA ARG A 183 -16.90 15.07 2.89
C ARG A 183 -16.66 15.65 4.27
N ASP A 184 -15.95 14.94 5.13
CA ASP A 184 -15.73 15.37 6.52
C ASP A 184 -14.88 16.65 6.58
N LEU A 185 -13.86 16.76 5.71
CA LEU A 185 -13.06 17.98 5.56
C LEU A 185 -13.93 19.16 5.11
N HIS A 186 -14.81 18.95 4.14
CA HIS A 186 -15.73 19.99 3.66
C HIS A 186 -16.67 20.49 4.77
N LEU A 187 -17.26 19.58 5.55
CA LEU A 187 -18.13 19.93 6.67
C LEU A 187 -17.39 20.69 7.79
N LEU A 188 -16.11 20.36 8.04
CA LEU A 188 -15.28 21.09 9.01
C LEU A 188 -14.95 22.51 8.53
N GLN A 189 -14.70 22.70 7.24
CA GLN A 189 -14.42 24.01 6.65
C GLN A 189 -15.65 24.94 6.63
N GLN A 190 -16.86 24.38 6.61
CA GLN A 190 -18.11 25.14 6.69
C GLN A 190 -18.48 25.61 8.11
N LYS A 191 -17.84 25.09 9.17
CA LYS A 191 -18.07 25.60 10.53
C LYS A 191 -17.48 27.01 10.64
N PRO A 192 -18.25 28.01 11.13
CA PRO A 192 -17.73 29.37 11.26
C PRO A 192 -16.50 29.36 12.17
N LYS A 193 -15.41 30.01 11.73
CA LYS A 193 -14.30 30.36 12.62
C LYS A 193 -14.92 31.19 13.74
N SER A 194 -15.01 30.64 14.95
CA SER A 194 -15.41 31.41 16.12
C SER A 194 -14.51 32.63 16.18
N SER A 195 -15.10 33.81 15.98
CA SER A 195 -14.43 35.08 16.15
C SER A 195 -13.96 35.18 17.59
N GLN A 196 -12.68 34.93 17.85
CA GLN A 196 -11.99 35.57 18.97
C GLN A 196 -11.79 37.05 18.60
N GLY A 197 -12.91 37.77 18.46
CA GLY A 197 -12.96 39.23 18.39
C GLY A 197 -13.21 39.72 19.80
N GLY A 198 -12.27 40.51 20.31
CA GLY A 198 -12.24 40.98 21.70
C GLY A 198 -13.49 41.73 22.14
N LEU A 199 -13.83 41.54 23.42
CA LEU A 199 -14.66 42.44 24.19
C LEU A 199 -13.79 43.07 25.27
N PHE A 200 -13.08 44.14 24.90
CA PHE A 200 -12.76 45.18 25.86
C PHE A 200 -14.01 46.04 26.03
N SER A 201 -14.56 46.06 27.24
CA SER A 201 -15.23 47.26 27.76
C SER A 201 -15.09 47.29 29.29
N VAL A 202 -14.05 48.00 29.74
CA VAL A 202 -14.01 48.61 31.07
C VAL A 202 -15.04 49.75 31.07
N PRO A 203 -15.76 49.95 32.18
CA PRO A 203 -15.83 51.30 32.73
C PRO A 203 -15.44 51.38 34.20
N SER A 204 -14.68 52.43 34.48
CA SER A 204 -14.24 52.96 35.76
C SER A 204 -15.42 53.41 36.65
N GLY A 205 -15.30 53.26 37.98
CA GLY A 205 -16.29 53.79 38.92
C GLY A 205 -16.06 53.54 40.41
N LYS A 206 -15.04 54.19 40.99
CA LYS A 206 -14.90 54.74 42.36
C LYS A 206 -15.37 53.96 43.61
N GLU A 207 -14.41 53.87 44.54
CA GLU A 207 -14.51 53.62 45.99
C GLU A 207 -15.79 54.10 46.70
N LYS A 208 -16.25 53.30 47.65
CA LYS A 208 -16.68 53.80 48.96
C LYS A 208 -16.32 52.86 50.10
N VAL A 209 -15.83 53.51 51.15
CA VAL A 209 -15.17 53.04 52.37
C VAL A 209 -16.20 52.67 53.45
N THR A 210 -15.86 51.60 54.19
CA THR A 210 -16.24 51.14 55.55
C THR A 210 -17.61 51.46 56.18
N ASP A 211 -18.20 50.44 56.82
CA ASP A 211 -18.65 50.55 58.22
C ASP A 211 -18.59 49.19 58.93
N THR A 212 -18.47 49.24 60.25
CA THR A 212 -17.90 48.24 61.17
C THR A 212 -18.94 47.71 62.17
N HIS A 213 -18.65 46.53 62.77
CA HIS A 213 -19.23 45.90 63.98
C HIS A 213 -20.65 45.29 63.86
N GLU A 214 -21.04 44.16 64.48
CA GLU A 214 -20.76 43.52 65.78
C GLU A 214 -20.77 41.96 65.64
N VAL A 215 -19.81 41.18 66.17
CA VAL A 215 -19.65 40.59 67.53
C VAL A 215 -20.28 39.20 67.75
N ALA A 216 -19.41 38.29 68.21
CA ALA A 216 -19.58 37.09 69.06
C ALA A 216 -20.25 35.80 68.53
N ASN A 217 -19.48 34.70 68.50
CA ASN A 217 -19.43 33.78 69.66
C ASN A 217 -18.40 32.64 69.54
N HIS A 218 -17.72 32.39 70.68
CA HIS A 218 -17.07 31.17 71.22
C HIS A 218 -16.22 30.26 70.30
N ARG A 219 -14.88 30.27 70.41
CA ARG A 219 -14.01 29.51 71.35
C ARG A 219 -14.27 27.99 71.41
N LEU A 220 -13.27 27.22 71.01
CA LEU A 220 -12.33 26.57 71.94
C LEU A 220 -10.90 26.81 71.46
#